data_AF-A0A9N9BQW6-F1
#
_entry.id   AF-A0A9N9BQW6-F1
#
_cell.length_a   1.000
_cell.length_b   1.000
_cell.length_c   1.000
_cell.angle_alpha   90.00
_cell.angle_beta   90.00
_cell.angle_gamma   90.00
#
_symmetry.space_group_name_H-M   'P 1'
#
loop_
_entity.id
_entity.type
_entity.pdbx_description
1 polymer ?
#
loop_
_entity_poly.entity_id
_entity_poly.type
_entity_poly.pdbx_seq_one_letter_code
_entity_poly.pdbx_strand_id
1 'polypeptide(L)' 'MVVAVAIYSYTTDEPDEISFTEGAVITNITFESDGWWQGTSPDGSIGLFP' A
#
# COMPACT_ATOMS: atom_id res chain seq x y z
N MET A 1 13.23 5.21 -7.01
CA MET A 1 11.78 5.30 -6.72
C MET A 1 11.20 3.92 -6.96
N VAL A 2 10.63 3.29 -5.94
CA VAL A 2 9.99 1.98 -6.03
C VAL A 2 8.49 2.17 -6.18
N VAL A 3 7.87 1.35 -7.02
CA VAL A 3 6.43 1.35 -7.30
C VAL A 3 5.95 -0.09 -7.32
N ALA A 4 4.76 -0.33 -6.78
CA ALA A 4 4.09 -1.62 -6.83
C ALA A 4 2.73 -1.48 -7.54
N VAL A 5 2.29 -2.57 -8.17
CA VAL A 5 0.94 -2.69 -8.73
C VAL A 5 0.23 -3.79 -7.94
N ALA A 6 -0.89 -3.43 -7.32
CA ALA A 6 -1.69 -4.36 -6.55
C ALA A 6 -2.24 -5.47 -7.47
N ILE A 7 -1.94 -6.72 -7.16
CA ILE A 7 -2.46 -7.88 -7.90
C ILE A 7 -3.84 -8.32 -7.40
N TYR A 8 -4.25 -7.86 -6.23
CA TYR A 8 -5.56 -8.07 -5.62
C TYR A 8 -6.00 -6.80 -4.88
N SER A 9 -7.31 -6.65 -4.67
CA SER A 9 -7.82 -5.62 -3.76
C SER A 9 -7.48 -5.96 -2.31
N TYR A 10 -7.19 -4.92 -1.52
CA TYR A 10 -6.94 -5.02 -0.09
C TYR A 10 -7.84 -4.03 0.65
N THR A 11 -8.49 -4.49 1.71
CA THR A 11 -9.36 -3.67 2.56
C THR A 11 -8.98 -3.94 4.01
N THR A 12 -8.87 -2.87 4.77
CA THR A 12 -8.43 -2.88 6.16
C THR A 12 -9.26 -1.89 6.96
N ASP A 13 -9.45 -2.21 8.24
CA ASP A 13 -10.03 -1.32 9.25
C ASP A 13 -8.94 -0.76 10.19
N GLU A 14 -7.68 -1.16 10.01
CA GLU A 14 -6.55 -0.69 10.81
C GLU A 14 -6.11 0.71 10.34
N PRO A 15 -5.96 1.68 11.26
CA PRO A 15 -5.77 3.08 10.92
C PRO A 15 -4.37 3.42 10.37
N ASP A 16 -3.39 2.53 10.54
CA ASP A 16 -2.03 2.66 10.03
C ASP A 16 -1.80 1.95 8.69
N GLU A 17 -2.83 1.28 8.17
CA GLU A 17 -2.81 0.61 6.88
C GLU A 17 -3.60 1.40 5.81
N ILE A 18 -3.41 1.02 4.54
CA ILE A 18 -4.13 1.62 3.40
C ILE A 18 -4.98 0.58 2.67
N SER A 19 -6.22 0.95 2.32
CA SER A 19 -7.07 0.18 1.43
C SER A 19 -6.84 0.57 -0.03
N PHE A 20 -6.92 -0.40 -0.95
CA PHE A 20 -6.78 -0.16 -2.39
C PHE A 20 -7.40 -1.29 -3.22
N THR A 21 -7.65 -1.02 -4.51
CA THR A 21 -8.22 -2.00 -5.43
C THR A 21 -7.14 -2.74 -6.23
N GLU A 22 -7.47 -3.90 -6.78
CA GLU A 22 -6.68 -4.56 -7.82
C GLU A 22 -6.29 -3.56 -8.93
N GLY A 23 -5.03 -3.61 -9.36
CA GLY A 23 -4.44 -2.70 -10.33
C GLY A 23 -4.00 -1.34 -9.78
N ALA A 24 -4.25 -1.04 -8.49
CA ALA A 24 -3.79 0.21 -7.88
C ALA A 24 -2.26 0.33 -7.92
N VAL A 25 -1.78 1.54 -8.20
CA VAL A 25 -0.35 1.87 -8.23
C VAL A 25 0.04 2.49 -6.89
N ILE A 26 0.82 1.77 -6.09
CA ILE A 26 1.37 2.27 -4.82
C ILE A 26 2.76 2.86 -5.08
N THR A 27 3.01 4.07 -4.56
CA THR A 27 4.26 4.82 -4.77
C THR A 27 4.95 5.15 -3.45
N ASN A 28 6.14 5.76 -3.52
CA ASN A 28 6.93 6.17 -2.34
C ASN A 28 7.20 5.03 -1.34
N ILE A 29 7.46 3.82 -1.86
CA ILE A 29 7.53 2.61 -1.04
C ILE A 29 8.80 2.57 -0.17
N THR A 30 8.63 2.29 1.12
CA THR A 30 9.69 1.87 2.06
C THR A 30 9.40 0.47 2.60
N PHE A 31 10.47 -0.32 2.77
CA PHE A 31 10.38 -1.69 3.29
C PHE A 31 10.58 -1.65 4.81
N GLU A 32 9.48 -1.64 5.57
CA GLU A 32 9.52 -1.49 7.03
C GLU A 32 9.82 -2.81 7.75
N SER A 33 9.15 -3.90 7.38
CA SER A 33 9.34 -5.23 8.00
C SER A 33 9.02 -6.38 7.05
N ASP A 34 9.29 -7.62 7.48
CA ASP A 34 9.00 -8.82 6.69
C ASP A 34 7.49 -8.96 6.45
N GLY A 35 7.08 -8.72 5.19
CA GLY A 35 5.71 -8.85 4.72
C GLY A 35 4.87 -7.57 4.82
N TRP A 36 5.44 -6.44 5.23
CA TRP A 36 4.73 -5.17 5.31
C TRP A 36 5.57 -4.00 4.82
N TRP A 37 5.04 -3.29 3.83
CA TRP A 37 5.67 -2.13 3.23
C TRP A 37 4.83 -0.90 3.53
N GLN A 38 5.46 0.28 3.62
CA GLN A 38 4.73 1.54 3.70
C GLN A 38 4.74 2.21 2.33
N GLY A 39 3.62 2.79 1.91
CA GLY A 39 3.53 3.48 0.62
C GLY A 39 2.40 4.49 0.56
N THR A 40 2.27 5.15 -0.59
CA THR A 40 1.20 6.10 -0.89
C THR A 40 0.24 5.49 -1.92
N SER A 41 -1.04 5.36 -1.56
CA SER A 41 -2.12 4.89 -2.43
C SER A 41 -2.59 5.97 -3.42
N PRO A 42 -3.37 5.60 -4.45
CA PRO A 42 -3.88 6.55 -5.45
C PRO A 42 -4.77 7.67 -4.90
N ASP A 43 -5.40 7.48 -3.75
CA ASP A 43 -6.20 8.49 -3.05
C ASP A 43 -5.35 9.46 -2.20
N GLY A 44 -4.04 9.24 -2.13
CA GLY A 44 -3.10 10.04 -1.36
C GLY A 44 -2.89 9.55 0.08
N SER A 45 -3.58 8.50 0.52
CA SER A 45 -3.39 7.92 1.84
C SER A 45 -1.99 7.29 1.95
N ILE A 46 -1.40 7.34 3.15
CA ILE A 46 -0.08 6.78 3.43
C ILE A 46 -0.23 5.79 4.57
N GLY A 47 0.28 4.59 4.38
CA GLY A 47 0.23 3.55 5.41
C GLY A 47 0.82 2.23 4.95
N LEU A 48 0.68 1.24 5.81
CA LEU A 48 1.17 -0.11 5.62
C LEU A 48 0.28 -0.91 4.67
N PHE A 49 0.91 -1.79 3.90
CA PHE A 49 0.25 -2.76 3.04
C PHE A 49 1.12 -4.03 2.86
N PRO A 50 0.50 -5.18 2.56
CA PRO A 50 1.20 -6.43 2.31
C PRO A 50 1.82 -6.55 0.91
#